data_AF-A0A432RDA2-F1
#
_entry.id   AF-A0A432RDA2-F1
#
_cell.length_a   1.000
_cell.length_b   1.000
_cell.length_c   1.000
_cell.angle_alpha   90.00
_cell.angle_beta   90.00
_cell.angle_gamma   90.00
#
_symmetry.space_group_name_H-M   'P 1'
#
loop_
_entity.id
_entity.type
_entity.pdbx_description
1 polymer ?
#
loop_
_entity_poly.entity_id
_entity_poly.type
_entity_poly.pdbx_seq_one_letter_code
_entity_poly.pdbx_strand_id
1 'polypeptide(L)' 'MFVYFLYILTVLIGIYAVFTNLPALLEIGMPKNEIMFAKFMVSFFPVVVGLFMIYFGTTSIYSLVKKSKKEDEN' A
#
# COMPACT_ATOMS: atom_id res chain seq x y z
N MET A 1 -16.64 12.98 6.26
CA MET A 1 -15.86 13.49 5.12
C MET A 1 -14.35 13.43 5.35
N PHE A 2 -13.81 14.02 6.43
CA PHE A 2 -12.37 14.02 6.73
C PHE A 2 -11.71 12.63 6.80
N VAL A 3 -12.40 11.66 7.41
CA VAL A 3 -11.91 10.27 7.53
C VAL A 3 -11.76 9.58 6.17
N TYR A 4 -12.68 9.80 5.23
CA TYR A 4 -12.56 9.27 3.87
C TYR A 4 -11.34 9.84 3.15
N PHE A 5 -11.08 11.15 3.32
CA PHE A 5 -9.90 11.80 2.74
C PHE A 5 -8.59 11.19 3.28
N LEU A 6 -8.51 10.93 4.58
CA LEU A 6 -7.34 10.27 5.18
C LEU A 6 -7.09 8.89 4.58
N TYR A 7 -8.12 8.05 4.44
CA TYR A 7 -7.94 6.72 3.86
C TYR A 7 -7.59 6.76 2.37
N ILE A 8 -8.17 7.69 1.60
CA ILE A 8 -7.80 7.89 0.20
C ILE A 8 -6.32 8.29 0.11
N LEU A 9 -5.88 9.21 0.98
CA LEU A 9 -4.47 9.61 1.05
C LEU A 9 -3.56 8.43 1.42
N THR A 10 -3.95 7.58 2.36
CA THR A 10 -3.22 6.35 2.70
C THR A 10 -3.06 5.43 1.50
N VAL A 11 -4.13 5.23 0.71
CA VAL A 11 -4.06 4.43 -0.52
C VAL A 11 -3.11 5.06 -1.53
N LEU A 12 -3.17 6.38 -1.74
CA LEU A 12 -2.29 7.09 -2.68
C LEU A 12 -0.82 6.98 -2.28
N ILE A 13 -0.50 7.14 -0.99
CA ILE A 13 0.86 6.96 -0.47
C ILE A 13 1.33 5.52 -0.69
N GLY A 14 0.45 4.53 -0.43
CA GLY A 14 0.76 3.12 -0.67
C GLY A 14 1.05 2.82 -2.13
N ILE A 15 0.24 3.33 -3.06
CA ILE A 15 0.46 3.19 -4.51
C ILE A 15 1.78 3.82 -4.91
N TYR A 16 2.08 5.03 -4.42
CA TYR A 16 3.34 5.70 -4.71
C TYR A 16 4.56 4.89 -4.25
N ALA A 17 4.53 4.35 -3.03
CA ALA A 17 5.60 3.51 -2.49
C ALA A 17 5.84 2.25 -3.33
N VAL A 18 4.76 1.58 -3.76
CA VAL A 18 4.84 0.41 -4.64
C VAL A 18 5.42 0.80 -6.01
N PHE A 19 4.86 1.83 -6.65
CA PHE A 19 5.23 2.21 -8.01
C PHE A 19 6.70 2.67 -8.11
N THR A 20 7.22 3.33 -7.08
CA THR A 20 8.60 3.83 -7.05
C THR A 20 9.64 2.74 -6.76
N ASN A 21 9.30 1.72 -5.98
CA ASN A 21 10.27 0.72 -5.51
C ASN A 21 10.15 -0.65 -6.19
N LEU A 22 8.98 -0.97 -6.76
CA LEU A 22 8.76 -2.24 -7.46
C LEU A 22 9.67 -2.42 -8.70
N PRO A 23 9.92 -1.40 -9.55
CA PRO A 23 10.85 -1.56 -10.66
C PRO A 23 12.26 -1.94 -10.20
N ALA A 24 12.75 -1.31 -9.12
CA ALA A 24 14.07 -1.61 -8.55
C ALA A 24 14.16 -3.06 -8.04
N LEU A 25 13.10 -3.59 -7.41
CA LEU A 25 13.02 -5.00 -7.03
C LEU A 25 13.11 -5.96 -8.23
N LEU A 26 12.36 -5.65 -9.30
CA LEU A 26 12.34 -6.48 -10.51
C LEU A 26 13.69 -6.45 -11.23
N GLU A 27 14.38 -5.31 -11.21
CA GLU A 27 15.70 -5.14 -11.81
C GLU A 27 16.80 -5.86 -11.00
N ILE A 28 16.76 -5.78 -9.66
CA ILE A 28 17.71 -6.49 -8.79
C ILE A 28 17.53 -8.01 -8.92
N GLY A 29 16.29 -8.49 -9.05
CA GLY A 29 15.97 -9.90 -9.13
C GLY A 29 16.36 -10.66 -7.85
N MET A 30 16.74 -11.93 -7.98
CA MET A 30 17.22 -12.70 -6.82
C MET A 30 18.65 -12.28 -6.43
N PRO A 31 18.87 -11.81 -5.20
CA PRO A 31 20.18 -11.37 -4.75
C PRO A 31 21.15 -12.55 -4.65
N LYS A 32 22.36 -12.38 -5.20
CA LYS A 32 23.42 -13.41 -5.22
C LYS A 32 24.52 -13.17 -4.20
N ASN A 33 24.52 -12.01 -3.54
CA ASN A 33 25.48 -11.64 -2.51
C ASN A 33 24.85 -10.70 -1.48
N GLU A 34 25.54 -10.47 -0.38
CA GLU A 34 25.05 -9.69 0.77
C GLU A 34 24.74 -8.22 0.42
N ILE A 35 25.56 -7.60 -0.44
CA ILE A 35 25.37 -6.20 -0.86
C ILE A 35 24.09 -6.04 -1.69
N MET A 36 23.85 -6.98 -2.60
CA MET A 36 22.66 -7.01 -3.44
C MET A 36 21.42 -7.37 -2.61
N PHE A 37 21.56 -8.23 -1.60
CA PHE A 37 20.50 -8.51 -0.64
C PHE A 37 20.09 -7.27 0.15
N ALA A 38 21.05 -6.48 0.63
CA ALA A 38 20.74 -5.22 1.31
C ALA A 38 19.98 -4.25 0.40
N LYS A 39 20.43 -4.08 -0.85
CA LYS A 39 19.71 -3.27 -1.85
C LYS A 39 18.31 -3.79 -2.14
N PHE A 40 18.15 -5.11 -2.27
CA PHE A 40 16.86 -5.76 -2.46
C PHE A 40 15.92 -5.43 -1.29
N MET A 41 16.40 -5.57 -0.04
CA MET A 41 15.59 -5.30 1.14
C MET A 41 15.16 -3.82 1.25
N VAL A 42 16.03 -2.89 0.88
CA VAL A 42 15.71 -1.44 0.85
C VAL A 42 14.54 -1.13 -0.08
N SER A 43 14.41 -1.84 -1.21
CA SER A 43 13.26 -1.69 -2.11
C SER A 43 12.08 -2.59 -1.73
N PHE A 44 12.34 -3.77 -1.15
CA PHE A 44 11.33 -4.74 -0.70
C PHE A 44 10.39 -4.17 0.35
N PHE A 45 10.94 -3.58 1.41
CA PHE A 45 10.14 -3.07 2.52
C PHE A 45 9.13 -2.00 2.10
N PRO A 46 9.51 -0.95 1.35
CA PRO A 46 8.56 0.03 0.85
C PRO A 46 7.42 -0.57 0.02
N VAL A 47 7.70 -1.56 -0.83
CA VAL A 47 6.66 -2.23 -1.62
C VAL A 47 5.70 -2.99 -0.72
N VAL A 48 6.20 -3.78 0.22
CA VAL A 48 5.35 -4.52 1.17
C VAL A 48 4.49 -3.57 2.00
N VAL A 49 5.09 -2.53 2.58
CA VAL A 49 4.36 -1.52 3.35
C VAL A 49 3.31 -0.81 2.49
N GLY A 50 3.66 -0.46 1.25
CA GLY A 50 2.73 0.17 0.31
C GLY A 50 1.53 -0.71 -0.02
N LEU A 51 1.74 -2.02 -0.24
CA LEU A 51 0.65 -2.97 -0.44
C LEU A 51 -0.26 -3.08 0.78
N PHE A 52 0.30 -3.11 1.99
CA PHE A 52 -0.49 -3.09 3.22
C PHE A 52 -1.30 -1.80 3.35
N MET A 53 -0.72 -0.63 3.07
CA MET A 53 -1.44 0.64 3.11
C MET A 53 -2.61 0.67 2.13
N ILE A 54 -2.43 0.15 0.91
CA ILE A 54 -3.50 0.03 -0.09
C ILE A 54 -4.61 -0.88 0.44
N TYR A 55 -4.25 -2.05 0.97
CA TYR A 55 -5.21 -3.01 1.50
C TYR A 55 -6.00 -2.42 2.68
N PHE A 56 -5.32 -1.85 3.68
CA PHE A 56 -5.99 -1.25 4.84
C PHE A 56 -6.84 -0.03 4.47
N GLY A 57 -6.34 0.84 3.58
CA GLY A 57 -7.09 2.01 3.14
C GLY A 57 -8.34 1.63 2.35
N THR A 58 -8.23 0.70 1.41
CA THR A 58 -9.39 0.26 0.60
C THR A 58 -10.43 -0.50 1.43
N THR A 59 -10.00 -1.41 2.31
CA THR A 59 -10.91 -2.14 3.22
C THR A 59 -11.62 -1.20 4.20
N SER A 60 -10.91 -0.20 4.73
CA SER A 60 -11.49 0.82 5.61
C SER A 60 -12.55 1.64 4.87
N ILE A 61 -12.24 2.14 3.66
CA ILE A 61 -13.21 2.87 2.82
C ILE A 61 -14.44 2.00 2.53
N TYR A 62 -14.22 0.75 2.11
CA TYR A 62 -15.31 -0.18 1.82
C TYR A 62 -16.22 -0.41 3.04
N SER A 63 -15.63 -0.60 4.22
CA SER A 63 -16.37 -0.80 5.47
C SER A 63 -17.23 0.42 5.83
N LEU A 64 -16.71 1.64 5.64
CA LEU A 64 -17.43 2.88 5.91
C LEU A 64 -18.61 3.08 4.95
N VAL A 65 -18.38 2.85 3.65
CA VAL A 65 -19.45 2.94 2.64
C VAL A 65 -20.54 1.89 2.91
N LYS A 66 -20.15 0.66 3.26
CA LYS A 66 -21.10 -0.40 3.61
C LYS A 66 -21.90 -0.07 4.87
N LYS A 67 -21.26 0.56 5.87
CA LYS A 67 -21.95 0.98 7.10
C LYS A 67 -22.98 2.08 6.83
N SER A 68 -22.60 3.11 6.06
CA SER A 68 -23.50 4.20 5.66
C SER A 68 -24.77 3.67 5.01
N LYS A 69 -24.65 2.75 4.03
CA LYS A 69 -25.82 2.19 3.34
C LYS A 69 -26.79 1.44 4.27
N LYS A 70 -26.29 0.80 5.33
CA LYS A 70 -27.14 0.08 6.29
C LYS A 70 -27.87 1.00 7.25
N GLU A 71 -27.32 2.18 7.54
CA GLU A 71 -27.99 3.20 8.35
C GLU A 71 -29.11 3.88 7.55
N ASP A 72 -28.96 4.03 6.22
CA ASP A 72 -30.00 4.61 5.34
C ASP A 72 -31.20 3.67 5.07
N GLU A 73 -31.05 2.35 5.31
CA GLU A 73 -32.09 1.33 5.09
C GLU A 73 -32.95 1.03 6.35
N ASN A 74 -32.60 1.58 7.52
CA ASN A 74 -33.34 1.43 8.80
C ASN A 74 -34.08 2.71 9.18
#